data_AF-A0A699W6D8-F1
#
_entry.id   AF-A0A699W6D8-F1
#
_cell.length_a   1.000
_cell.length_b   1.000
_cell.length_c   1.000
_cell.angle_alpha   90.00
_cell.angle_beta   90.00
_cell.angle_gamma   90.00
#
_symmetry.space_group_name_H-M   'P 1'
#
loop_
_entity.id
_entity.type
_entity.pdbx_description
1 polymer ?
#
loop_
_entity_poly.entity_id
_entity_poly.type
_entity_poly.pdbx_seq_one_letter_code
_entity_poly.pdbx_strand_id
1 'polypeptide(L)'
;PPQRTATMKMATLCVLPLLPLHFPLDINQIDEDDMEEMDIKWNMALLSLRADKFWKRTGKKISIQGSDVAGFNKSKVECFNCHKMGHFARECRAPRN
;
A
#
# COMPACT_ATOMS: atom_id res chain seq x y z
N PRO A 1 -23.91 -4.79 -9.68
CA PRO A 1 -23.27 -5.99 -9.10
C PRO A 1 -22.15 -5.60 -8.11
N PRO A 2 -22.08 -6.20 -6.92
CA PRO A 2 -21.95 -5.43 -5.68
C PRO A 2 -20.72 -5.79 -4.85
N GLN A 3 -19.78 -4.86 -4.61
CA GLN A 3 -18.76 -4.99 -3.54
C GLN A 3 -18.29 -3.65 -2.91
N ARG A 4 -19.05 -2.55 -3.02
CA ARG A 4 -18.70 -1.26 -2.37
C ARG A 4 -19.62 -0.85 -1.21
N THR A 5 -20.50 -1.74 -0.75
CA THR A 5 -21.56 -1.41 0.22
C THR A 5 -21.38 -2.07 1.59
N ALA A 6 -20.30 -2.82 1.82
CA ALA A 6 -20.08 -3.49 3.10
C ALA A 6 -19.45 -2.57 4.17
N THR A 7 -18.63 -1.59 3.80
CA THR A 7 -17.96 -0.69 4.76
C THR A 7 -18.84 0.46 5.24
N MET A 8 -19.72 1.01 4.38
CA MET A 8 -20.66 2.05 4.80
C MET A 8 -21.74 1.56 5.78
N LYS A 9 -22.08 0.26 5.80
CA LYS A 9 -23.20 -0.26 6.61
C LYS A 9 -22.83 -0.54 8.07
N MET A 10 -21.57 -0.85 8.37
CA MET A 10 -21.14 -1.12 9.75
C MET A 10 -21.10 0.17 10.60
N ALA A 11 -20.86 1.32 9.96
CA ALA A 11 -20.88 2.61 10.64
C ALA A 11 -22.32 3.10 10.93
N THR A 12 -23.29 2.84 10.05
CA THR A 12 -24.66 3.36 10.20
C THR A 12 -25.51 2.61 11.23
N LEU A 13 -25.23 1.32 11.48
CA LEU A 13 -26.05 0.50 12.38
C LEU A 13 -25.77 0.70 13.88
N CYS A 14 -24.63 1.28 14.26
CA CYS A 14 -24.29 1.53 15.67
C CYS A 14 -24.85 2.84 16.25
N VAL A 15 -25.50 3.70 15.45
CA VAL A 15 -25.83 5.09 15.87
C VAL A 15 -27.34 5.36 15.99
N LEU A 16 -28.18 4.33 15.83
CA LEU A 16 -29.63 4.53 15.61
C LEU A 16 -30.56 4.71 16.83
N PRO A 17 -30.24 4.39 18.11
CA PRO A 17 -31.27 4.52 19.16
C PRO A 17 -31.15 5.69 20.17
N LEU A 18 -30.33 6.75 19.98
CA LEU A 18 -30.33 7.90 20.92
C LEU A 18 -30.10 9.27 20.22
N LEU A 19 -31.17 9.94 19.80
CA LEU A 19 -31.20 11.37 19.39
C LEU A 19 -30.97 12.31 20.61
N PRO A 20 -30.72 13.64 20.49
CA PRO A 20 -30.30 14.47 19.35
C PRO A 20 -29.20 15.47 19.78
N LEU A 21 -27.93 15.22 19.46
CA LEU A 21 -26.93 16.30 19.51
C LEU A 21 -26.58 16.68 18.09
N HIS A 22 -26.91 17.92 17.77
CA HIS A 22 -26.26 18.74 16.77
C HIS A 22 -24.76 18.81 17.07
N PHE A 23 -24.06 17.70 16.86
CA PHE A 23 -22.74 17.78 16.31
C PHE A 23 -22.96 17.70 14.82
N PRO A 24 -22.72 18.76 14.04
CA PRO A 24 -22.31 18.48 12.67
C PRO A 24 -21.14 17.52 12.85
N LEU A 25 -21.35 16.26 12.49
CA LEU A 25 -20.24 15.36 12.23
C LEU A 25 -19.49 16.16 11.16
N ASP A 26 -18.45 16.89 11.55
CA ASP A 26 -17.67 17.65 10.61
C ASP A 26 -16.79 16.62 9.92
N ILE A 27 -17.42 15.86 9.04
CA ILE A 27 -16.82 14.82 8.22
C ILE A 27 -15.82 15.43 7.23
N ASN A 28 -15.64 16.77 7.27
CA ASN A 28 -14.86 17.55 6.32
C ASN A 28 -13.45 17.90 6.83
N GLN A 29 -13.01 17.37 7.96
CA GLN A 29 -11.64 17.59 8.46
C GLN A 29 -10.86 16.28 8.57
N ILE A 30 -10.98 15.40 7.57
CA ILE A 30 -9.91 14.42 7.35
C ILE A 30 -8.80 15.21 6.66
N ASP A 31 -7.72 15.46 7.38
CA ASP A 31 -6.53 16.10 6.83
C ASP A 31 -6.02 15.26 5.64
N GLU A 32 -5.58 15.92 4.58
CA GLU A 32 -4.97 15.25 3.43
C GLU A 32 -3.73 14.46 3.87
N ASP A 33 -2.99 14.98 4.86
CA ASP A 33 -1.84 14.33 5.49
C ASP A 33 -2.23 13.04 6.23
N ASP A 34 -3.39 13.02 6.91
CA ASP A 34 -3.89 11.82 7.61
C ASP A 34 -4.28 10.71 6.62
N MET A 35 -4.83 11.10 5.47
CA MET A 35 -5.17 10.16 4.40
C MET A 35 -3.92 9.56 3.76
N GLU A 36 -2.90 10.38 3.50
CA GLU A 36 -1.60 9.94 2.97
C GLU A 36 -0.87 9.04 3.98
N GLU A 37 -0.86 9.40 5.27
CA GLU A 37 -0.26 8.57 6.32
C GLU A 37 -0.93 7.19 6.39
N MET A 38 -2.25 7.15 6.25
CA MET A 38 -3.00 5.90 6.23
C MET A 38 -2.66 5.06 5.00
N ASP A 39 -2.57 5.65 3.81
CA ASP A 39 -2.18 4.93 2.59
C ASP A 39 -0.75 4.37 2.68
N ILE A 40 0.20 5.17 3.18
CA ILE A 40 1.58 4.73 3.43
C ILE A 40 1.59 3.54 4.41
N LYS A 41 0.86 3.61 5.52
CA LYS A 41 0.74 2.52 6.51
C LYS A 41 0.15 1.25 5.88
N TRP A 42 -0.91 1.37 5.08
CA TRP A 42 -1.51 0.24 4.37
C TRP A 42 -0.54 -0.40 3.37
N ASN A 43 0.18 0.42 2.61
CA ASN A 43 1.20 -0.05 1.68
C ASN A 43 2.35 -0.77 2.42
N MET A 44 2.81 -0.23 3.55
CA MET A 44 3.83 -0.88 4.39
C MET A 44 3.37 -2.21 4.98
N ALA A 45 2.12 -2.28 5.45
CA ALA A 45 1.53 -3.53 5.92
C ALA A 45 1.45 -4.58 4.80
N LEU A 46 1.01 -4.18 3.61
CA LEU A 46 0.96 -5.06 2.43
C LEU A 46 2.36 -5.55 2.02
N LEU A 47 3.36 -4.66 2.02
CA LEU A 47 4.75 -5.01 1.73
C LEU A 47 5.30 -6.02 2.75
N SER A 48 5.00 -5.82 4.04
CA SER A 48 5.39 -6.73 5.12
C SER A 48 4.80 -8.13 4.94
N LEU A 49 3.52 -8.22 4.57
CA LEU A 49 2.87 -9.51 4.25
C LEU A 49 3.50 -10.21 3.04
N ARG A 50 3.89 -9.45 2.01
CA ARG A 50 4.59 -10.00 0.84
C ARG A 50 6.00 -10.48 1.21
N ALA A 51 6.72 -9.73 2.05
CA ALA A 51 8.04 -10.07 2.56
C ALA A 51 8.01 -11.39 3.35
N ASP A 52 7.04 -11.54 4.26
CA ASP A 52 6.86 -12.77 5.05
C ASP A 52 6.56 -13.97 4.15
N LYS A 53 5.65 -13.82 3.18
CA LYS A 53 5.35 -14.89 2.21
C LYS A 53 6.58 -15.27 1.37
N PHE A 54 7.43 -14.31 1.02
CA PHE A 54 8.67 -14.56 0.30
C PHE A 54 9.70 -15.30 1.17
N TRP A 55 9.89 -14.87 2.43
CA TRP A 55 10.75 -15.53 3.40
C TRP A 55 10.34 -16.98 3.61
N LYS A 56 9.06 -17.25 3.83
CA LYS A 56 8.54 -18.62 3.99
C LYS A 56 8.78 -19.52 2.77
N ARG A 57 8.79 -18.95 1.56
CA ARG A 57 9.02 -19.70 0.31
C ARG A 57 10.49 -19.94 -0.02
N THR A 58 11.37 -19.00 0.33
CA THR A 58 12.76 -19.00 -0.16
C THR A 58 13.81 -19.07 0.96
N GLY A 59 13.43 -18.83 2.20
CA GLY A 59 14.32 -18.67 3.34
C GLY A 59 15.19 -17.40 3.31
N LYS A 60 14.99 -16.49 2.35
CA LYS A 60 15.83 -15.30 2.15
C LYS A 60 15.19 -14.05 2.75
N LYS A 61 15.90 -13.34 3.63
CA LYS A 61 15.39 -12.15 4.33
C LYS A 61 15.58 -10.96 3.41
N ILE A 62 14.49 -10.29 3.05
CA ILE A 62 14.60 -8.96 2.50
C ILE A 62 14.70 -7.96 3.66
N SER A 63 15.74 -7.15 3.65
CA SER A 63 15.94 -6.05 4.59
C SER A 63 15.90 -4.76 3.79
N ILE A 64 15.15 -3.77 4.27
CA ILE A 64 15.11 -2.43 3.69
C ILE A 64 15.67 -1.49 4.76
N GLN A 65 16.79 -0.83 4.48
CA GLN A 65 17.35 0.22 5.32
C GLN A 65 16.77 1.58 4.93
N GLY A 66 16.85 2.57 5.83
CA GLY A 66 16.40 3.93 5.52
C GLY A 66 17.11 4.54 4.29
N SER A 67 18.37 4.17 4.06
CA SER A 67 19.13 4.55 2.86
C SER A 67 18.61 3.95 1.57
N ASP A 68 17.93 2.79 1.62
CA ASP A 68 17.36 2.14 0.43
C ASP A 68 16.11 2.87 -0.06
N VAL A 69 15.41 3.56 0.86
CA VAL A 69 14.18 4.32 0.60
C VAL A 69 14.51 5.76 0.19
N ALA A 70 15.45 6.41 0.86
CA ALA A 70 15.87 7.78 0.57
C ALA A 70 16.59 7.85 -0.79
N GLY A 71 15.85 8.17 -1.86
CA GLY A 71 16.40 8.32 -3.20
C GLY A 71 16.46 7.03 -4.00
N PHE A 72 15.44 6.16 -3.89
CA PHE A 72 15.26 5.01 -4.78
C PHE A 72 15.33 5.46 -6.25
N ASN A 73 16.52 5.32 -6.83
CA ASN A 73 16.78 5.78 -8.18
C ASN A 73 16.52 4.62 -9.13
N LYS A 74 15.37 4.67 -9.80
CA LYS A 74 14.98 3.68 -10.82
C LYS A 74 16.07 3.51 -11.90
N SER A 75 16.87 4.54 -12.19
CA SER A 75 17.97 4.47 -13.15
C SER A 75 19.07 3.48 -12.75
N LYS A 76 19.17 3.12 -11.47
CA LYS A 76 20.17 2.17 -10.92
C LYS A 76 19.63 0.75 -10.80
N VAL A 77 18.35 0.52 -11.12
CA VAL A 77 17.74 -0.82 -11.08
C VAL A 77 18.20 -1.61 -12.30
N GLU A 78 18.83 -2.76 -12.09
CA GLU A 78 19.15 -3.70 -13.15
C GLU A 78 17.96 -4.60 -13.48
N CYS A 79 17.62 -4.71 -14.76
CA CYS A 79 16.63 -5.65 -15.23
C CYS A 79 17.20 -7.08 -15.26
N PHE A 80 16.66 -7.97 -14.44
CA PHE A 80 17.07 -9.39 -14.41
C PHE A 80 16.89 -10.17 -15.72
N ASN A 81 16.11 -9.66 -16.69
CA ASN A 81 15.89 -10.35 -17.96
C ASN A 81 16.94 -10.00 -19.02
N CYS A 82 17.26 -8.70 -19.17
CA CYS A 82 18.16 -8.21 -20.22
C CYS A 82 19.45 -7.57 -19.69
N HIS A 83 19.63 -7.54 -18.37
CA HIS A 83 20.79 -6.98 -17.66
C HIS A 83 21.07 -5.50 -18.00
N LYS A 84 20.04 -4.76 -18.43
CA LYS A 84 20.11 -3.31 -18.66
C LYS A 84 19.54 -2.55 -17.47
N MET A 85 20.16 -1.43 -17.15
CA MET A 85 19.73 -0.54 -16.07
C MET A 85 18.46 0.24 -16.45
N GLY A 86 17.76 0.77 -15.44
CA GLY A 86 16.70 1.76 -15.61
C GLY A 86 15.26 1.24 -15.64
N HIS A 87 15.06 -0.07 -15.59
CA HIS A 87 13.72 -0.65 -15.59
C HIS A 87 13.65 -1.99 -14.86
N PHE A 88 12.46 -2.32 -14.36
CA PHE A 88 12.20 -3.63 -13.77
C PHE A 88 12.00 -4.69 -14.85
N ALA A 89 12.31 -5.95 -14.54
CA ALA A 89 12.11 -7.07 -15.47
C ALA A 89 10.67 -7.17 -16.02
N ARG A 90 9.66 -6.77 -15.23
CA ARG A 90 8.24 -6.73 -15.66
C ARG A 90 7.94 -5.69 -16.75
N GLU A 91 8.79 -4.69 -16.90
CA GLU A 91 8.67 -3.63 -17.91
C GLU A 91 9.54 -3.93 -19.14
N CYS A 92 10.32 -5.02 -19.10
CA CYS A 92 11.24 -5.37 -20.15
C CYS A 92 10.48 -5.83 -21.41
N ARG A 93 10.83 -5.24 -22.56
CA ARG A 93 10.25 -5.62 -23.87
C ARG A 93 11.04 -6.72 -24.59
N ALA A 94 12.23 -7.07 -24.09
CA ALA A 94 12.99 -8.18 -24.64
C ALA A 94 12.28 -9.52 -24.36
N PRO A 95 12.42 -10.53 -25.24
CA PRO A 95 11.96 -11.87 -24.94
C PRO A 95 12.58 -12.37 -23.62
N ARG A 96 11.87 -13.26 -22.92
CA ARG A 96 12.40 -13.87 -21.69
C ARG A 96 13.54 -14.81 -22.05
N ASN A 97 14.71 -14.60 -21.44
CA ASN A 97 15.81 -15.56 -21.47
C ASN A 97 15.57 -16.72 -20.48
#